data_AF-A0A8C5ZP40-F1
#
_entry.id   AF-A0A8C5ZP40-F1
#
_cell.length_a   1.000
_cell.length_b   1.000
_cell.length_c   1.000
_cell.angle_alpha   90.00
_cell.angle_beta   90.00
_cell.angle_gamma   90.00
#
_symmetry.space_group_name_H-M   'P 1'
#
loop_
_entity.id
_entity.type
_entity.pdbx_description
1 polymer ?
#
loop_
_entity_poly.entity_id
_entity_poly.type
_entity_poly.pdbx_seq_one_letter_code
_entity_poly.pdbx_strand_id
1 'polypeptide(L)'
;MAEEGVLEEAEFYNIGPLIRIIKDRMEEKDYTVTQVPPKHVYRVLQCQEEELTQMVSTMSDGWRFEQLVNIGSSYNYGSEDQAEFLCVVSKELHSSPHGPGSEASRKAKVSRGPAPRW
;
A
#
# COMPACT_ATOMS: atom_id res chain seq x y z
N MET A 1 28.29 5.28 0.07
CA MET A 1 29.73 4.96 0.06
C MET A 1 30.06 3.80 -0.87
N ALA A 2 29.40 2.64 -0.80
CA ALA A 2 29.72 1.52 -1.72
C ALA A 2 29.30 1.76 -3.18
N GLU A 3 28.15 2.39 -3.44
CA GLU A 3 27.62 2.53 -4.81
C GLU A 3 28.28 3.64 -5.63
N GLU A 4 28.78 4.68 -4.96
CA GLU A 4 29.53 5.78 -5.58
C GLU A 4 30.88 5.28 -6.12
N GLY A 5 31.61 4.46 -5.36
CA GLY A 5 32.85 3.84 -5.84
C GLY A 5 32.63 2.84 -6.99
N VAL A 6 31.48 2.14 -7.02
CA VAL A 6 31.14 1.23 -8.14
C VAL A 6 30.82 2.02 -9.41
N LEU A 7 30.20 3.21 -9.29
CA LEU A 7 29.97 4.09 -10.42
C LEU A 7 31.29 4.65 -10.97
N GLU A 8 32.18 5.11 -10.08
CA GLU A 8 33.51 5.60 -10.45
C GLU A 8 34.33 4.54 -11.20
N GLU A 9 34.32 3.28 -10.74
CA GLU A 9 34.99 2.19 -11.45
C GLU A 9 34.38 1.94 -12.83
N ALA A 10 33.04 1.93 -12.95
CA ALA A 10 32.37 1.74 -14.24
C ALA A 10 32.67 2.87 -15.23
N GLU A 11 32.81 4.10 -14.75
CA GLU A 11 33.24 5.27 -15.52
C GLU A 11 34.72 5.18 -15.93
N PHE A 12 35.60 4.72 -15.03
CA PHE A 12 37.02 4.50 -15.31
C PHE A 12 37.24 3.49 -16.45
N TYR A 13 36.45 2.42 -16.48
CA TYR A 13 36.48 1.41 -17.55
C TYR A 13 35.59 1.75 -18.76
N ASN A 14 34.89 2.88 -18.74
CA ASN A 14 33.98 3.35 -19.78
C ASN A 14 32.91 2.31 -20.20
N ILE A 15 32.33 1.61 -19.22
CA ILE A 15 31.31 0.58 -19.47
C ILE A 15 29.92 1.23 -19.50
N GLY A 16 29.58 1.86 -20.63
CA GLY A 16 28.34 2.64 -20.82
C GLY A 16 27.04 1.98 -20.32
N PRO A 17 26.76 0.70 -20.66
CA PRO A 17 25.55 0.02 -20.17
C PRO A 17 25.50 -0.12 -18.65
N LEU A 18 26.65 -0.34 -17.99
CA LEU A 18 26.74 -0.49 -16.55
C LEU A 18 26.57 0.85 -15.83
N ILE A 19 27.21 1.91 -16.35
CA ILE A 19 27.05 3.29 -15.86
C ILE A 19 25.58 3.68 -15.85
N ARG A 20 24.85 3.39 -16.95
CA ARG A 20 23.41 3.67 -17.04
C ARG A 20 22.60 2.91 -15.99
N ILE A 21 22.82 1.61 -15.84
CA ILE A 21 22.10 0.79 -14.84
C ILE A 21 22.37 1.27 -13.40
N ILE A 22 23.61 1.67 -13.10
CA ILE A 22 23.97 2.18 -11.77
C ILE A 22 23.31 3.54 -11.51
N LYS A 23 23.37 4.47 -12.47
CA LYS A 23 22.72 5.79 -12.37
C LYS A 23 21.20 5.67 -12.21
N ASP A 24 20.56 4.84 -13.03
CA ASP A 24 19.11 4.58 -12.95
C ASP A 24 18.72 4.03 -11.56
N ARG A 25 19.55 3.13 -10.97
CA ARG A 25 19.31 2.59 -9.61
C ARG A 25 19.58 3.59 -8.49
N MET A 26 20.56 4.48 -8.65
CA MET A 26 20.86 5.50 -7.66
C MET A 26 19.73 6.54 -7.61
N GLU A 27 19.20 6.96 -8.77
CA GLU A 27 18.02 7.83 -8.85
C GLU A 27 16.77 7.18 -8.22
N GLU A 28 16.53 5.90 -8.47
CA GLU A 28 15.43 5.15 -7.83
C GLU A 28 15.56 5.13 -6.30
N LYS A 29 16.80 5.02 -5.79
CA LYS A 29 17.09 5.06 -4.36
C LYS A 29 16.83 6.42 -3.73
N ASP A 30 17.21 7.52 -4.39
CA ASP A 30 16.94 8.87 -3.89
C ASP A 30 15.42 9.19 -3.85
N TYR A 31 14.64 8.62 -4.78
CA TYR A 31 13.18 8.67 -4.73
C TYR A 31 12.59 7.93 -3.52
N THR A 32 13.24 6.87 -3.03
CA THR A 32 12.78 6.18 -1.80
C THR A 32 13.08 6.95 -0.51
N VAL A 33 14.03 7.89 -0.55
CA VAL A 33 14.44 8.69 0.62
C VAL A 33 13.54 9.91 0.83
N THR A 34 12.98 10.48 -0.24
CA THR A 34 11.87 11.44 -0.13
C THR A 34 10.55 10.69 -0.01
N GLN A 35 10.34 10.01 1.13
CA GLN A 35 9.06 9.40 1.44
C GLN A 35 7.98 10.47 1.49
N VAL A 36 7.23 10.60 0.40
CA VAL A 36 5.98 11.35 0.40
C VAL A 36 5.10 10.69 1.46
N PRO A 37 4.58 11.45 2.46
CA PRO A 37 3.66 10.89 3.45
C PRO A 37 2.54 10.14 2.74
N PRO A 38 2.24 8.90 3.14
CA PRO A 38 1.27 8.11 2.42
C PRO A 38 -0.10 8.80 2.46
N LYS A 39 -0.72 8.92 1.28
CA LYS A 39 -2.01 9.60 1.15
C LYS A 39 -3.10 8.70 1.73
N HIS A 40 -4.00 9.27 2.52
CA HIS A 40 -5.13 8.54 3.07
C HIS A 40 -6.40 8.87 2.31
N VAL A 41 -7.22 7.86 2.02
CA VAL A 41 -8.59 8.02 1.50
C VAL A 41 -9.56 7.67 2.60
N TYR A 42 -10.56 8.52 2.79
CA TYR A 42 -11.59 8.34 3.80
C TYR A 42 -12.94 8.00 3.17
N ARG A 43 -13.71 7.13 3.83
CA ARG A 43 -15.12 6.86 3.52
C ARG A 43 -15.95 6.98 4.79
N VAL A 44 -17.20 7.36 4.62
CA VAL A 44 -18.22 7.37 5.68
C VAL A 44 -19.28 6.37 5.28
N LEU A 45 -19.58 5.43 6.16
CA LEU A 45 -20.59 4.38 5.99
C LEU A 45 -21.70 4.62 7.02
N GLN A 46 -22.94 4.65 6.56
CA GLN A 46 -24.12 4.78 7.42
C GLN A 46 -24.69 3.39 7.67
N CYS A 47 -25.04 3.10 8.93
CA CYS A 47 -25.66 1.84 9.30
C CYS A 47 -26.58 2.00 10.53
N GLN A 48 -27.53 1.09 10.67
CA GLN A 48 -28.34 0.95 11.88
C GLN A 48 -27.55 0.23 12.98
N GLU A 49 -27.98 0.39 14.24
CA GLU A 49 -27.35 -0.20 15.41
C GLU A 49 -27.20 -1.72 15.29
N GLU A 50 -28.25 -2.44 14.87
CA GLU A 50 -28.20 -3.90 14.80
C GLU A 50 -27.25 -4.44 13.72
N GLU A 51 -27.01 -3.68 12.67
CA GLU A 51 -26.15 -4.07 11.56
C GLU A 51 -24.68 -3.68 11.79
N LEU A 52 -24.41 -2.79 12.75
CA LEU A 52 -23.09 -2.18 12.94
C LEU A 52 -21.98 -3.21 13.14
N THR A 53 -22.20 -4.17 14.04
CA THR A 53 -21.19 -5.21 14.35
C THR A 53 -20.86 -6.02 13.10
N GLN A 54 -21.87 -6.40 12.34
CA GLN A 54 -21.71 -7.16 11.10
C GLN A 54 -20.98 -6.33 10.03
N MET A 55 -21.36 -5.06 9.85
CA MET A 55 -20.76 -4.17 8.88
C MET A 55 -19.26 -3.95 9.16
N VAL A 56 -18.89 -3.69 10.42
CA VAL A 56 -17.49 -3.49 10.80
C VAL A 56 -16.70 -4.80 10.67
N SER A 57 -17.29 -5.94 11.03
CA SER A 57 -16.62 -7.24 10.99
C SER A 57 -16.40 -7.77 9.57
N THR A 58 -17.24 -7.39 8.61
CA THR A 58 -17.16 -7.80 7.20
C THR A 58 -16.45 -6.78 6.31
N MET A 59 -15.92 -5.71 6.91
CA MET A 59 -15.15 -4.70 6.19
C MET A 59 -13.96 -5.35 5.49
N SER A 60 -13.76 -5.04 4.22
CA SER A 60 -12.68 -5.61 3.42
C SER A 60 -11.31 -5.27 3.99
N ASP A 61 -10.34 -6.18 3.84
CA ASP A 61 -8.96 -5.99 4.28
C ASP A 61 -8.35 -4.67 3.77
N GLY A 62 -7.64 -3.99 4.67
CA GLY A 62 -6.93 -2.74 4.39
C GLY A 62 -7.73 -1.46 4.59
N TRP A 63 -9.00 -1.53 5.03
CA TRP A 63 -9.66 -0.38 5.65
C TRP A 63 -9.40 -0.38 7.15
N ARG A 64 -9.09 0.80 7.69
CA ARG A 64 -8.91 1.05 9.12
C ARG A 64 -10.12 1.79 9.64
N PHE A 65 -10.64 1.34 10.77
CA PHE A 65 -11.66 2.07 11.50
C PHE A 65 -11.05 3.31 12.17
N GLU A 66 -11.67 4.47 11.97
CA GLU A 66 -11.20 5.75 12.51
C GLU A 66 -12.14 6.26 13.61
N GLN A 67 -13.44 6.30 13.33
CA GLN A 67 -14.42 6.89 14.24
C GLN A 67 -15.81 6.31 14.01
N LEU A 68 -16.59 6.19 15.08
CA LEU A 68 -18.03 5.93 15.03
C LEU A 68 -18.76 7.12 15.64
N VAL A 69 -19.74 7.65 14.92
CA VAL A 69 -20.57 8.79 15.34
C VAL A 69 -22.01 8.33 15.44
N ASN A 70 -22.63 8.51 16.60
CA ASN A 70 -24.07 8.30 16.77
C ASN A 70 -24.81 9.55 16.27
N ILE A 71 -25.75 9.38 15.34
CA ILE A 71 -26.54 10.43 14.72
C ILE A 71 -28.05 10.29 15.01
N GLY A 72 -28.42 9.50 16.02
CA GLY A 72 -29.80 9.19 16.38
C GLY A 72 -30.74 10.40 16.40
N SER A 73 -31.99 10.17 16.02
CA SER A 73 -33.06 11.16 15.91
C SER A 73 -33.40 11.75 17.28
N SER A 74 -32.99 13.00 17.52
CA SER A 74 -33.20 13.69 18.81
C SER A 74 -34.68 14.03 19.12
N TYR A 75 -35.64 13.60 18.28
CA TYR A 75 -37.04 14.00 18.35
C TYR A 75 -38.06 12.88 18.08
N ASN A 76 -37.71 11.61 18.27
CA ASN A 76 -38.63 10.52 17.96
C ASN A 76 -39.51 10.14 19.17
N TYR A 77 -40.73 10.69 19.19
CA TYR A 77 -41.76 10.36 20.18
C TYR A 77 -42.47 9.06 19.77
N GLY A 78 -41.90 7.91 20.17
CA GLY A 78 -42.69 6.67 20.29
C GLY A 78 -42.53 5.58 19.24
N SER A 79 -41.48 5.58 18.40
CA SER A 79 -40.96 4.31 17.89
C SER A 79 -39.61 4.02 18.54
N GLU A 80 -39.31 2.73 18.75
CA GLU A 80 -37.98 2.23 19.10
C GLU A 80 -37.03 2.56 17.93
N ASP A 81 -36.68 3.84 17.79
CA ASP A 81 -35.81 4.34 16.74
C ASP A 81 -34.42 3.77 17.03
N GLN A 82 -34.11 2.72 16.30
CA GLN A 82 -32.82 2.06 16.29
C GLN A 82 -31.76 3.12 15.99
N ALA A 83 -30.77 3.26 16.87
CA ALA A 83 -29.80 4.33 16.75
C ALA A 83 -29.06 4.22 15.41
N GLU A 84 -28.97 5.33 14.68
CA GLU A 84 -28.23 5.37 13.43
C GLU A 84 -26.80 5.86 13.66
N PHE A 85 -25.84 5.25 12.95
CA PHE A 85 -24.43 5.53 13.10
C PHE A 85 -23.75 5.86 11.78
N LEU A 86 -22.75 6.74 11.85
CA LEU A 86 -21.77 6.97 10.80
C LEU A 86 -20.42 6.37 11.21
N CYS A 87 -19.94 5.40 10.44
CA CYS A 87 -18.64 4.77 10.59
C CYS A 87 -17.64 5.41 9.61
N VAL A 88 -16.67 6.13 10.14
CA VAL A 88 -15.56 6.73 9.40
C VAL A 88 -14.43 5.71 9.29
N VAL A 89 -14.00 5.46 8.07
CA VAL A 89 -12.93 4.51 7.76
C VAL A 89 -11.89 5.15 6.86
N SER A 90 -10.63 4.75 7.04
CA SER A 90 -9.51 5.21 6.21
C SER A 90 -8.83 4.05 5.49
N LYS A 91 -8.19 4.35 4.37
CA LYS A 91 -7.28 3.43 3.69
C LYS A 91 -6.03 4.18 3.27
N GLU A 92 -4.89 3.67 3.68
CA GLU A 92 -3.59 4.18 3.26
C GLU A 92 -3.33 3.80 1.80
N LEU A 93 -3.02 4.81 0.98
CA LEU A 93 -2.59 4.64 -0.40
C LEU A 93 -1.07 4.66 -0.46
N HIS A 94 -0.52 3.52 -0.84
CA HIS A 94 0.87 3.44 -1.25
C HIS A 94 0.97 3.98 -2.67
N SER A 95 1.41 5.22 -2.85
CA SER A 95 1.81 5.70 -4.17
C SER A 95 3.15 5.08 -4.51
N SER A 96 3.13 3.91 -5.15
CA SER A 96 4.29 3.47 -5.90
C SER A 96 4.49 4.48 -7.04
N PRO A 97 5.68 5.10 -7.19
CA PRO A 97 5.95 6.00 -8.31
C PRO A 97 5.91 5.27 -9.67
N HIS A 98 5.91 3.94 -9.66
CA HIS A 98 5.61 3.10 -10.82
C HIS A 98 4.25 2.43 -10.63
N GLY A 99 3.36 2.57 -11.62
CA GLY A 99 1.94 2.22 -11.58
C GLY A 99 1.58 0.80 -11.11
N PRO A 100 0.28 0.49 -11.01
CA PRO A 100 -0.21 -0.72 -10.36
C PRO A 100 0.25 -1.96 -11.14
N GLY A 101 1.21 -2.71 -10.61
CA GLY A 101 1.72 -3.91 -11.29
C GLY A 101 2.82 -4.71 -10.61
N SER A 102 3.37 -4.29 -9.47
CA SER A 102 4.46 -5.04 -8.82
C SER A 102 3.96 -5.94 -7.67
N GLU A 103 2.89 -6.67 -7.92
CA GLU A 103 2.60 -7.89 -7.16
C GLU A 103 2.50 -9.09 -8.11
N ALA A 104 3.45 -9.19 -9.05
CA ALA A 104 3.68 -10.41 -9.79
C ALA A 104 4.64 -11.32 -9.00
N SER A 105 4.03 -12.15 -8.14
CA SER A 105 4.47 -13.52 -7.87
C SER A 105 5.97 -13.72 -7.59
N ARG A 106 6.34 -13.78 -6.31
CA ARG A 106 7.58 -14.45 -5.86
C ARG A 106 7.48 -15.95 -6.16
N LYS A 107 7.51 -16.36 -7.43
CA LYS A 107 7.81 -17.73 -7.79
C LYS A 107 9.32 -17.88 -7.82
N ALA A 108 9.85 -18.47 -6.74
CA ALA A 108 11.18 -19.03 -6.68
C ALA A 108 11.41 -19.92 -7.90
N LYS A 109 12.11 -19.42 -8.92
CA LYS A 109 12.62 -20.24 -10.00
C LYS A 109 13.90 -20.90 -9.48
N VAL A 110 13.73 -22.03 -8.80
CA VAL A 110 14.81 -22.98 -8.53
C VAL A 110 15.44 -23.32 -9.89
N SER A 111 16.70 -22.94 -10.05
CA SER A 111 17.53 -23.32 -11.18
C SER A 111 17.67 -24.85 -11.19
N ARG A 112 16.87 -25.53 -12.02
CA ARG A 112 17.16 -26.91 -12.42
C ARG A 112 18.39 -26.88 -13.32
N GLY A 113 19.56 -27.13 -12.75
CA GLY A 113 20.76 -27.48 -13.50
C GLY A 113 20.57 -28.80 -14.26
N PRO A 114 21.36 -29.05 -15.32
CA PRO A 114 21.22 -30.27 -16.10
C PRO A 114 21.66 -31.49 -15.29
N ALA A 115 20.88 -32.57 -15.35
CA ALA A 115 21.24 -33.85 -14.74
C ALA A 115 22.44 -34.46 -15.48
N PRO A 116 23.43 -35.05 -14.77
CA PRO A 116 24.50 -35.79 -15.42
C PRO A 116 23.93 -37.09 -15.99
N ARG A 117 24.28 -37.40 -17.24
CA ARG A 117 24.06 -38.70 -17.86
C ARG A 117 25.26 -39.58 -17.55
N TRP A 118 25.10 -40.53 -16.63
CA TRP A 118 25.93 -41.74 -16.50
C TRP A 118 24.98 -42.88 -16.16
#